data_AF-A0A8S8ZD19-F1
#
_entry.id   AF-A0A8S8ZD19-F1
#
_cell.length_a   1.000
_cell.length_b   1.000
_cell.length_c   1.000
_cell.angle_alpha   90.00
_cell.angle_beta   90.00
_cell.angle_gamma   90.00
#
_symmetry.space_group_name_H-M   'P 1'
#
loop_
_entity.id
_entity.type
_entity.pdbx_description
1 polymer ?
#
loop_
_entity_poly.entity_id
_entity_poly.type
_entity_poly.pdbx_seq_one_letter_code
_entity_poly.pdbx_strand_id
1 'polypeptide(L)' 'MSGLGRIRDVAQGPDGYVYIITTNPDGKAFPAPDDDKLLRILK' A
#
# COMPACT_ATOMS: atom_id res chain seq x y z
N MET A 1 12.60 -9.77 1.72
CA MET A 1 11.57 -9.73 0.66
C MET A 1 11.22 -8.27 0.44
N SER A 2 11.69 -7.65 -0.64
CA SER A 2 11.38 -6.25 -0.95
C SER A 2 10.20 -6.20 -1.93
N GLY A 3 9.02 -5.85 -1.42
CA GLY A 3 7.77 -5.70 -2.17
C GLY A 3 6.72 -4.98 -1.32
N LEU A 4 5.59 -4.57 -1.92
CA LEU A 4 4.56 -3.77 -1.23
C LEU A 4 3.75 -4.55 -0.17
N GLY A 5 3.87 -5.87 -0.12
CA GLY A 5 3.10 -6.72 0.79
C GLY A 5 1.62 -6.81 0.42
N ARG A 6 0.72 -6.87 1.42
CA ARG A 6 -0.73 -7.01 1.21
C ARG A 6 -1.34 -5.66 0.83
N ILE A 7 -2.12 -5.68 -0.24
CA ILE A 7 -3.00 -4.58 -0.63
C ILE A 7 -4.32 -4.73 0.13
N ARG A 8 -4.74 -3.67 0.80
CA ARG A 8 -6.03 -3.62 1.50
C ARG A 8 -7.14 -3.08 0.62
N ASP A 9 -6.87 -2.00 -0.10
CA ASP A 9 -7.86 -1.33 -0.92
C ASP A 9 -7.21 -0.62 -2.11
N VAL A 10 -8.02 -0.42 -3.16
CA VAL A 10 -7.64 0.26 -4.40
C VAL A 10 -8.82 1.12 -4.86
N ALA A 11 -8.56 2.40 -5.08
CA ALA A 11 -9.58 3.34 -5.55
C ALA A 11 -9.01 4.33 -6.58
N GLN A 12 -9.85 4.75 -7.52
CA GLN A 12 -9.53 5.89 -8.38
C GLN A 12 -10.00 7.18 -7.69
N GLY A 13 -9.10 8.14 -7.55
CA GLY A 13 -9.42 9.46 -7.01
C GLY A 13 -10.14 10.34 -8.04
N PRO A 14 -10.80 11.42 -7.59
CA PRO A 14 -11.44 12.39 -8.47
C PRO A 14 -10.44 13.15 -9.37
N ASP A 15 -9.15 13.10 -9.03
CA ASP A 15 -8.02 13.60 -9.81
C ASP A 15 -7.55 12.63 -10.91
N GLY A 16 -8.22 11.47 -11.05
CA GLY A 16 -7.97 10.47 -12.06
C GLY A 16 -6.84 9.48 -11.75
N TYR A 17 -6.09 9.68 -10.66
CA TYR A 17 -5.02 8.76 -10.26
C TYR A 17 -5.57 7.54 -9.51
N VAL A 18 -4.81 6.44 -9.55
CA VAL A 18 -5.11 5.24 -8.76
C VAL A 18 -4.33 5.29 -7.45
N TYR A 19 -5.06 5.09 -6.35
CA TYR A 19 -4.54 5.05 -5.00
C TYR A 19 -4.62 3.63 -4.44
N ILE A 20 -3.56 3.21 -3.75
CA ILE A 20 -3.46 1.89 -3.13
C ILE A 20 -3.10 2.08 -1.66
N ILE A 21 -3.79 1.37 -0.78
CA ILE A 21 -3.44 1.29 0.65
C ILE A 21 -2.91 -0.10 0.95
N THR A 22 -1.72 -0.19 1.56
CA THR A 22 -1.18 -1.45 2.09
C THR A 22 -1.57 -1.63 3.54
N THR A 23 -1.67 -2.89 3.98
CA THR A 23 -1.62 -3.21 5.40
C THR A 23 -0.73 -4.43 5.55
N ASN A 24 0.43 -4.29 6.16
CA ASN A 24 1.45 -5.33 6.27
C ASN A 24 1.67 -5.84 7.70
N PRO A 25 1.52 -5.04 8.77
CA PRO A 25 1.47 -5.58 10.11
C PRO A 25 0.30 -6.56 10.24
N ASP A 26 0.59 -7.85 10.42
CA ASP A 26 -0.38 -8.89 10.78
C ASP A 26 -0.08 -9.52 12.14
N GLY A 27 0.85 -8.91 12.90
CA GLY A 27 1.31 -9.42 14.18
C GLY A 27 2.14 -10.71 14.06
N LYS A 28 2.48 -11.17 12.83
CA LYS A 28 3.16 -12.45 12.59
C LYS A 28 4.45 -12.34 11.75
N ALA A 29 4.80 -11.18 11.22
CA ALA A 29 6.05 -10.97 10.47
C ALA A 29 6.66 -9.58 10.72
N PHE A 30 7.95 -9.43 10.42
CA PHE A 30 8.71 -8.17 10.50
C PHE A 30 8.21 -7.19 9.42
N PRO A 31 7.38 -6.18 9.75
CA PRO A 31 6.98 -5.19 8.76
C PRO A 31 8.20 -4.37 8.34
N ALA A 32 8.17 -3.82 7.12
CA ALA A 32 9.19 -2.86 6.75
C ALA A 32 9.03 -1.59 7.62
N PRO A 33 10.12 -0.86 7.92
CA PRO A 33 10.04 0.36 8.73
C PRO A 33 9.09 1.43 8.19
N ASP A 34 8.76 1.36 6.90
CA ASP A 34 7.89 2.30 6.20
C ASP A 34 6.49 1.73 5.88
N ASP A 35 6.13 0.59 6.46
CA ASP A 35 4.74 0.11 6.46
C ASP A 35 3.92 0.85 7.53
N ASP A 36 2.64 1.15 7.32
CA ASP A 36 1.82 0.96 6.10
C ASP A 36 1.89 2.15 5.14
N LYS A 37 1.52 1.92 3.86
CA LYS A 37 1.70 2.92 2.79
C LYS A 37 0.38 3.28 2.12
N LEU A 38 0.21 4.57 1.87
CA LEU A 38 -0.69 5.10 0.84
C LEU A 38 0.15 5.45 -0.39
N LEU A 39 -0.13 4.78 -1.51
CA LEU A 39 0.61 4.93 -2.75
C LEU A 39 -0.29 5.55 -3.82
N ARG A 40 0.29 6.38 -4.67
CA ARG A 40 -0.35 6.92 -5.87
C ARG A 40 0.40 6.43 -7.09
N ILE A 41 -0.29 5.78 -8.03
CA ILE A 41 0.31 5.36 -9.30
C ILE A 41 0.35 6.56 -10.23
N LEU A 42 1.55 6.94 -10.66
CA LEU A 42 1.76 7.96 -11.69
C LEU A 42 1.75 7.30 -13.07
N LYS A 43 1.33 8.05 -14.08
CA LYS A 43 1.44 7.65 -15.49
C LYS A 43 2.89 7.84 -15.98
#